data_AF-A0A972IEQ5-F1
#
_entry.id   AF-A0A972IEQ5-F1
#
_cell.length_a   1.000
_cell.length_b   1.000
_cell.length_c   1.000
_cell.angle_alpha   90.00
_cell.angle_beta   90.00
_cell.angle_gamma   90.00
#
_symmetry.space_group_name_H-M   'P 1'
#
loop_
_entity.id
_entity.type
_entity.pdbx_description
1 polymer ?
#
loop_
_entity_poly.entity_id
_entity_poly.type
_entity_poly.pdbx_seq_one_letter_code
_entity_poly.pdbx_strand_id
1 'polypeptide(L)'
;MNCSGDRFASINTTRREFLKTTSTLAGSAALVSLDPGSAARAAEAQQAPATASGLAGPDVVTIRGHHLFDMLDALGTGKSAHKTLGPVAQRIRAQPKVPIKLVIGVDDICNPCASWDHEKARCTKSLDKYPQDNENSLTSDTNAIRVLGLKPGDVVRADELYRRIKAKITKKVFAEQVCVACRLVDKCRETYEAKIGAAVAALSWKATEIRL
;
A
#
# COMPACT_ATOMS: atom_id res chain seq x y z
N MET A 1 -7.72 -39.91 35.80
CA MET A 1 -7.54 -38.52 35.33
C MET A 1 -6.60 -38.53 34.13
N ASN A 2 -7.07 -38.19 32.94
CA ASN A 2 -6.25 -38.01 31.73
C ASN A 2 -6.10 -36.52 31.45
N CYS A 3 -4.86 -36.05 31.25
CA CYS A 3 -4.56 -34.75 30.67
C CYS A 3 -3.60 -34.97 29.51
N SER A 4 -4.10 -34.85 28.28
CA SER A 4 -3.30 -34.81 27.06
C SER A 4 -3.38 -33.38 26.53
N GLY A 5 -2.24 -32.70 26.50
CA GLY A 5 -2.11 -31.35 25.98
C GLY A 5 -2.11 -31.33 24.46
N ASP A 6 -2.98 -30.51 23.89
CA ASP A 6 -3.07 -30.29 22.46
C ASP A 6 -1.94 -29.39 21.94
N ARG A 7 -1.31 -29.88 20.87
CA ARG A 7 -0.21 -29.25 20.16
C ARG A 7 -0.76 -28.15 19.25
N PHE A 8 -0.21 -26.94 19.36
CA PHE A 8 -0.39 -25.89 18.36
C PHE A 8 0.15 -26.37 17.00
N ALA A 9 -0.77 -26.60 16.06
CA ALA A 9 -0.44 -26.90 14.67
C ALA A 9 0.07 -25.63 13.97
N SER A 10 1.34 -25.65 13.57
CA SER A 10 1.96 -24.64 12.71
C SER A 10 1.43 -24.81 11.28
N ILE A 11 0.60 -23.86 10.84
CA ILE A 11 0.04 -23.84 9.48
C ILE A 11 1.08 -23.21 8.54
N ASN A 12 1.93 -24.04 7.94
CA ASN A 12 2.80 -23.65 6.82
C ASN A 12 1.98 -23.66 5.51
N THR A 13 1.19 -22.61 5.27
CA THR A 13 0.50 -22.43 3.99
C THR A 13 1.49 -21.99 2.93
N THR A 14 1.74 -22.85 1.93
CA THR A 14 2.64 -22.52 0.82
C THR A 14 2.01 -21.45 -0.10
N ARG A 15 2.85 -20.68 -0.82
CA ARG A 15 2.44 -19.60 -1.75
C ARG A 15 1.35 -20.01 -2.75
N ARG A 16 1.30 -21.30 -3.13
CA ARG A 16 0.29 -21.86 -4.04
C ARG A 16 -1.10 -22.00 -3.38
N GLU A 17 -1.16 -22.24 -2.07
CA GLU A 17 -2.42 -22.42 -1.34
C GLU A 17 -3.10 -21.08 -0.99
N PHE A 18 -2.32 -20.01 -0.73
CA PHE A 18 -2.86 -18.65 -0.55
C PHE A 18 -3.57 -18.13 -1.82
N LEU A 19 -3.03 -18.46 -3.00
CA LEU A 19 -3.62 -18.07 -4.29
C LEU A 19 -4.94 -18.81 -4.59
N LYS A 20 -5.18 -19.98 -3.98
CA LYS A 20 -6.44 -20.73 -4.17
C LYS A 20 -7.57 -20.22 -3.28
N THR A 21 -7.26 -19.71 -2.09
CA THR A 21 -8.27 -19.33 -1.09
C THR A 21 -8.91 -17.97 -1.36
N THR A 22 -8.33 -17.15 -2.23
CA THR A 22 -8.87 -15.83 -2.60
C THR A 22 -9.88 -15.88 -3.75
N SER A 23 -10.07 -17.04 -4.40
CA SER A 23 -11.02 -17.24 -5.50
C SER A 23 -12.43 -17.71 -5.09
N THR A 24 -12.74 -17.83 -3.79
CA THR A 24 -14.02 -18.41 -3.31
C THR A 24 -14.90 -17.48 -2.47
N LEU A 25 -14.72 -16.17 -2.55
CA LEU A 25 -15.68 -15.19 -2.02
C LEU A 25 -16.51 -14.56 -3.14
N ALA A 26 -17.15 -15.42 -3.94
CA ALA A 26 -18.28 -15.06 -4.77
C ALA A 26 -19.38 -16.08 -4.50
N GLY A 27 -20.46 -15.66 -3.85
CA GLY A 27 -21.67 -16.48 -3.74
C GLY A 27 -22.27 -16.48 -2.34
N SER A 28 -23.15 -15.52 -2.09
CA SER A 28 -24.47 -15.76 -1.49
C SER A 28 -25.25 -14.44 -1.53
N ALA A 29 -25.96 -14.21 -2.63
CA ALA A 29 -27.01 -13.21 -2.69
C ALA A 29 -28.22 -13.79 -1.93
N ALA A 30 -28.45 -13.31 -0.72
CA ALA A 30 -29.72 -13.54 -0.03
C ALA A 30 -30.76 -12.60 -0.67
N LEU A 31 -31.75 -13.19 -1.33
CA LEU A 31 -32.98 -12.52 -1.76
C LEU A 31 -33.75 -12.09 -0.51
N VAL A 32 -33.75 -10.79 -0.23
CA VAL A 32 -34.69 -10.17 0.72
C VAL A 32 -35.74 -9.43 -0.10
N SER A 33 -36.99 -9.85 0.08
CA SER A 33 -38.18 -9.28 -0.53
C SER A 33 -38.29 -7.77 -0.26
N LEU A 34 -38.64 -7.03 -1.32
CA LEU A 34 -38.89 -5.59 -1.29
C LEU A 34 -40.27 -5.32 -0.68
N ASP A 35 -40.30 -4.57 0.42
CA ASP A 35 -41.50 -3.86 0.87
C ASP A 35 -41.50 -2.45 0.23
N PRO A 36 -42.58 -2.02 -0.46
CA PRO A 36 -42.64 -0.73 -1.12
C PRO A 36 -43.21 0.32 -0.16
N GLY A 37 -42.35 1.12 0.48
CA GLY A 37 -42.85 2.22 1.29
C GLY A 37 -41.82 2.94 2.14
N SER A 38 -40.97 3.77 1.52
CA SER A 38 -40.57 5.09 2.04
C SER A 38 -39.48 5.67 1.12
N ALA A 39 -39.91 6.39 0.09
CA ALA A 39 -39.04 7.21 -0.73
C ALA A 39 -38.79 8.54 0.01
N ALA A 40 -37.55 8.78 0.46
CA ALA A 40 -36.86 10.05 0.33
C ALA A 40 -35.50 10.04 1.04
N ARG A 41 -34.49 10.57 0.33
CA ARG A 41 -33.16 11.01 0.79
C ARG A 41 -32.03 9.97 0.76
N ALA A 42 -31.33 9.92 -0.38
CA ALA A 42 -30.03 10.58 -0.50
C ALA A 42 -29.57 10.53 -1.96
N ALA A 43 -29.62 11.68 -2.62
CA ALA A 43 -29.01 11.90 -3.93
C ALA A 43 -27.51 12.17 -3.79
N GLU A 44 -26.78 11.82 -4.85
CA GLU A 44 -25.54 12.46 -5.33
C GLU A 44 -24.28 12.45 -4.44
N ALA A 45 -23.33 11.58 -4.81
CA ALA A 45 -21.90 11.89 -4.66
C ALA A 45 -21.35 12.30 -6.03
N GLN A 46 -21.40 13.61 -6.29
CA GLN A 46 -20.89 14.27 -7.48
C GLN A 46 -19.35 14.21 -7.56
N GLN A 47 -18.87 14.08 -8.79
CA GLN A 47 -17.49 14.34 -9.18
C GLN A 47 -17.05 15.76 -8.79
N ALA A 48 -15.79 15.92 -8.40
CA ALA A 48 -15.12 17.23 -8.31
C ALA A 48 -14.08 17.36 -9.44
N PRO A 49 -13.96 18.53 -10.10
CA PRO A 49 -13.01 18.75 -11.19
C PRO A 49 -11.60 19.15 -10.70
N ALA A 50 -10.63 19.08 -11.60
CA ALA A 50 -9.21 19.34 -11.38
C ALA A 50 -8.88 20.82 -11.12
N THR A 51 -7.89 21.12 -10.26
CA THR A 51 -7.16 22.40 -10.28
C THR A 51 -5.68 22.22 -9.91
N ALA A 52 -4.83 22.95 -10.63
CA ALA A 52 -3.45 23.21 -10.29
C ALA A 52 -3.34 24.58 -9.58
N SER A 53 -2.33 24.69 -8.71
CA SER A 53 -1.82 25.88 -7.98
C SER A 53 -2.57 26.37 -6.73
N GLY A 54 -1.85 26.32 -5.60
CA GLY A 54 -2.12 27.06 -4.37
C GLY A 54 -1.32 26.49 -3.20
N LEU A 55 -0.25 27.16 -2.76
CA LEU A 55 0.56 26.77 -1.58
C LEU A 55 -0.31 26.84 -0.31
N ALA A 56 -0.75 25.69 0.22
CA ALA A 56 -1.63 25.62 1.39
C ALA A 56 -1.42 24.33 2.20
N GLY A 57 -0.88 24.46 3.42
CA GLY A 57 -0.67 23.32 4.35
C GLY A 57 0.35 22.29 3.83
N PRO A 58 0.76 21.29 4.66
CA PRO A 58 1.46 20.15 4.11
C PRO A 58 0.45 19.36 3.26
N ASP A 59 0.48 19.59 1.94
CA ASP A 59 -0.29 18.80 0.98
C ASP A 59 -0.16 17.31 1.36
N VAL A 60 -1.29 16.63 1.49
CA VAL A 60 -1.33 15.20 1.81
C VAL A 60 -0.74 14.43 0.62
N VAL A 61 0.09 13.44 0.88
CA VAL A 61 0.57 12.51 -0.15
C VAL A 61 -0.31 11.27 -0.11
N THR A 62 -0.92 10.89 -1.22
CA THR A 62 -1.71 9.66 -1.31
C THR A 62 -0.80 8.53 -1.78
N ILE A 63 -0.69 7.46 -0.98
CA ILE A 63 0.16 6.30 -1.27
C ILE A 63 -0.63 5.01 -1.08
N ARG A 64 -0.54 4.10 -2.05
CA ARG A 64 -1.11 2.76 -1.92
C ARG A 64 -0.18 1.81 -1.17
N GLY A 65 -0.76 0.82 -0.51
CA GLY A 65 -0.03 -0.04 0.43
C GLY A 65 1.23 -0.71 -0.17
N HIS A 66 1.21 -1.18 -1.42
CA HIS A 66 2.39 -1.81 -2.01
C HIS A 66 3.50 -0.80 -2.36
N HIS A 67 3.14 0.42 -2.75
CA HIS A 67 4.10 1.48 -3.05
C HIS A 67 4.85 1.98 -1.81
N LEU A 68 4.33 1.74 -0.60
CA LEU A 68 5.09 1.98 0.63
C LEU A 68 6.43 1.24 0.61
N PHE A 69 6.47 0.04 0.01
CA PHE A 69 7.66 -0.81 -0.08
C PHE A 69 8.50 -0.54 -1.33
N ASP A 70 7.87 -0.26 -2.47
CA ASP A 70 8.59 0.09 -3.70
C ASP A 70 9.39 1.40 -3.56
N MET A 71 8.94 2.30 -2.67
CA MET A 71 9.64 3.54 -2.38
C MET A 71 10.87 3.39 -1.49
N LEU A 72 11.11 2.25 -0.81
CA LEU A 72 12.14 2.17 0.24
C LEU A 72 13.55 2.53 -0.26
N ASP A 73 13.89 2.12 -1.48
CA ASP A 73 15.20 2.43 -2.07
C ASP A 73 15.35 3.93 -2.34
N ALA A 74 14.32 4.57 -2.90
CA ALA A 74 14.30 6.00 -3.16
C ALA A 74 14.26 6.83 -1.87
N LEU A 75 13.54 6.36 -0.86
CA LEU A 75 13.50 6.96 0.47
C LEU A 75 14.82 6.84 1.21
N GLY A 76 15.58 5.74 1.03
CA GLY A 76 16.90 5.58 1.65
C GLY A 76 17.98 6.39 0.94
N THR A 77 18.06 6.29 -0.40
CA THR A 77 19.15 6.84 -1.20
C THR A 77 18.90 8.27 -1.70
N GLY A 78 17.64 8.71 -1.74
CA GLY A 78 17.22 9.95 -2.41
C GLY A 78 17.19 9.86 -3.94
N LYS A 79 17.45 8.69 -4.52
CA LYS A 79 17.55 8.46 -5.96
C LYS A 79 16.51 7.46 -6.44
N SER A 80 15.98 7.67 -7.64
CA SER A 80 15.12 6.69 -8.31
C SER A 80 15.21 6.86 -9.81
N ALA A 81 15.23 5.75 -10.54
CA ALA A 81 15.08 5.75 -12.00
C ALA A 81 13.59 5.82 -12.42
N HIS A 82 12.66 5.63 -11.48
CA HIS A 82 11.24 5.62 -11.77
C HIS A 82 10.68 7.06 -11.77
N LYS A 83 10.20 7.51 -12.94
CA LYS A 83 9.85 8.91 -13.21
C LYS A 83 8.83 9.53 -12.24
N THR A 84 7.83 8.77 -11.80
CA THR A 84 6.78 9.29 -10.88
C THR A 84 7.05 9.00 -9.40
N LEU A 85 7.62 7.83 -9.07
CA LEU A 85 7.98 7.44 -7.71
C LEU A 85 9.10 8.31 -7.13
N GLY A 86 10.13 8.65 -7.92
CA GLY A 86 11.26 9.48 -7.48
C GLY A 86 10.82 10.81 -6.86
N PRO A 87 10.04 11.64 -7.58
CA PRO A 87 9.52 12.91 -7.05
C PRO A 87 8.70 12.75 -5.77
N VAL A 88 7.86 11.72 -5.66
CA VAL A 88 7.07 11.45 -4.46
C VAL A 88 7.96 11.10 -3.26
N ALA A 89 8.93 10.20 -3.45
CA ALA A 89 9.89 9.85 -2.40
C ALA A 89 10.76 11.06 -1.98
N GLN A 90 11.17 11.91 -2.92
CA GLN A 90 11.91 13.14 -2.63
C GLN A 90 11.09 14.11 -1.79
N ARG A 91 9.80 14.30 -2.12
CA ARG A 91 8.88 15.11 -1.33
C ARG A 91 8.75 14.60 0.10
N ILE A 92 8.56 13.28 0.28
CA ILE A 92 8.49 12.65 1.61
C ILE A 92 9.82 12.84 2.38
N ARG A 93 10.96 12.71 1.71
CA ARG A 93 12.27 12.97 2.33
C ARG A 93 12.46 14.43 2.75
N ALA A 94 12.04 15.38 1.91
CA ALA A 94 12.16 16.81 2.20
C ALA A 94 11.23 17.25 3.34
N GLN A 95 10.09 16.56 3.50
CA GLN A 95 9.12 16.81 4.56
C GLN A 95 8.80 15.50 5.29
N PRO A 96 9.66 15.00 6.20
CA PRO A 96 9.45 13.70 6.85
C PRO A 96 8.16 13.61 7.68
N LYS A 97 7.55 14.74 8.02
CA LYS A 97 6.28 14.81 8.74
C LYS A 97 5.07 14.98 7.81
N VAL A 98 5.25 14.95 6.48
CA VAL A 98 4.15 15.09 5.53
C VAL A 98 3.10 14.00 5.80
N PRO A 99 1.80 14.36 5.83
CA PRO A 99 0.76 13.37 6.01
C PRO A 99 0.68 12.45 4.78
N ILE A 100 0.62 11.14 5.02
CA ILE A 100 0.38 10.12 4.00
C ILE A 100 -1.02 9.56 4.20
N LYS A 101 -1.90 9.71 3.20
CA LYS A 101 -3.18 9.02 3.12
C LYS A 101 -2.99 7.65 2.47
N LEU A 102 -3.38 6.59 3.18
CA LEU A 102 -3.29 5.22 2.68
C LEU A 102 -4.48 4.87 1.81
N VAL A 103 -4.24 4.27 0.65
CA VAL A 103 -5.29 3.82 -0.27
C VAL A 103 -5.05 2.41 -0.79
N ILE A 104 -6.09 1.82 -1.36
CA ILE A 104 -6.00 0.63 -2.22
C ILE A 104 -6.26 1.13 -3.65
N GLY A 105 -5.42 0.75 -4.61
CA GLY A 105 -5.56 1.23 -5.99
C GLY A 105 -4.76 2.50 -6.27
N VAL A 106 -5.27 3.39 -7.13
CA VAL A 106 -4.49 4.52 -7.67
C VAL A 106 -4.00 5.48 -6.58
N ASP A 107 -2.76 5.94 -6.71
CA ASP A 107 -2.10 6.86 -5.78
C ASP A 107 -1.29 7.93 -6.54
N ASP A 108 -0.55 8.78 -5.83
CA ASP A 108 0.22 9.89 -6.43
C ASP A 108 1.36 9.43 -7.35
N ILE A 109 1.75 8.16 -7.28
CA ILE A 109 2.76 7.55 -8.15
C ILE A 109 2.12 7.00 -9.42
N CYS A 110 0.96 6.34 -9.28
CA CYS A 110 0.20 5.79 -10.40
C CYS A 110 -0.47 6.87 -11.24
N ASN A 111 -1.10 7.86 -10.60
CA ASN A 111 -1.96 8.84 -11.27
C ASN A 111 -1.27 9.60 -12.42
N PRO A 112 -0.02 10.07 -12.30
CA PRO A 112 0.69 10.72 -13.41
C PRO A 112 1.47 9.73 -14.31
N CYS A 113 1.35 8.42 -14.10
CA CYS A 113 2.14 7.44 -14.82
C CYS A 113 1.57 7.18 -16.22
N ALA A 114 2.41 7.30 -17.25
CA ALA A 114 2.02 7.02 -18.64
C ALA A 114 1.55 5.57 -18.89
N SER A 115 1.87 4.64 -17.99
CA SER A 115 1.39 3.25 -18.06
C SER A 115 0.13 3.00 -17.24
N TRP A 116 -0.49 4.04 -16.67
CA TRP A 116 -1.76 3.91 -15.97
C TRP A 116 -2.92 4.18 -16.94
N ASP A 117 -3.80 3.19 -17.10
CA ASP A 117 -5.05 3.34 -17.83
C ASP A 117 -6.12 3.81 -16.85
N HIS A 118 -6.51 5.08 -16.95
CA HIS A 118 -7.50 5.71 -16.07
C HIS A 118 -8.92 5.19 -16.31
N GLU A 119 -9.25 4.82 -17.55
CA GLU A 119 -10.57 4.31 -17.90
C GLU A 119 -10.77 2.93 -17.29
N LYS A 120 -9.75 2.08 -17.37
CA LYS A 120 -9.79 0.70 -16.84
C LYS A 120 -9.28 0.58 -15.40
N ALA A 121 -8.88 1.69 -14.78
CA ALA A 121 -8.30 1.78 -13.45
C ALA A 121 -7.19 0.74 -13.19
N ARG A 122 -6.27 0.55 -14.15
CA ARG A 122 -5.21 -0.46 -14.05
C ARG A 122 -3.89 -0.03 -14.68
N CYS A 123 -2.80 -0.57 -14.17
CA CYS A 123 -1.48 -0.42 -14.75
C CYS A 123 -1.34 -1.35 -15.97
N THR A 124 -0.98 -0.82 -17.12
CA THR A 124 -0.74 -1.59 -18.36
C THR A 124 0.67 -2.16 -18.44
N LYS A 125 1.57 -1.74 -17.55
CA LYS A 125 2.97 -2.15 -17.58
C LYS A 125 3.11 -3.65 -17.35
N SER A 126 3.72 -4.34 -18.31
CA SER A 126 4.00 -5.78 -18.27
C SER A 126 2.75 -6.67 -18.23
N LEU A 127 1.55 -6.15 -18.52
CA LEU A 127 0.32 -6.95 -18.49
C LEU A 127 0.33 -8.12 -19.48
N ASP A 128 0.95 -7.94 -20.65
CA ASP A 128 1.06 -9.02 -21.65
C ASP A 128 1.84 -10.22 -21.13
N LYS A 129 2.83 -9.98 -20.25
CA LYS A 129 3.69 -11.02 -19.68
C LYS A 129 3.21 -11.50 -18.31
N TYR A 130 2.60 -10.61 -17.54
CA TYR A 130 2.18 -10.83 -16.16
C TYR A 130 0.77 -10.26 -15.95
N PRO A 131 -0.26 -10.95 -16.47
CA PRO A 131 -1.64 -10.45 -16.44
C PRO A 131 -2.18 -10.24 -15.01
N GLN A 132 -1.62 -10.96 -14.04
CA GLN A 132 -2.01 -10.91 -12.63
C GLN A 132 -1.36 -9.75 -11.85
N ASP A 133 -0.43 -8.98 -12.44
CA ASP A 133 0.34 -7.97 -11.67
C ASP A 133 -0.57 -6.92 -11.00
N ASN A 134 -1.69 -6.51 -11.61
CA ASN A 134 -2.63 -5.58 -10.98
C ASN A 134 -3.32 -6.17 -9.75
N GLU A 135 -3.83 -7.40 -9.87
CA GLU A 135 -4.49 -8.10 -8.76
C GLU A 135 -3.51 -8.39 -7.62
N ASN A 136 -2.28 -8.77 -7.96
CA ASN A 136 -1.20 -8.99 -7.00
C ASN A 136 -0.82 -7.69 -6.26
N SER A 137 -0.81 -6.54 -6.96
CA SER A 137 -0.60 -5.22 -6.35
C SER A 137 -1.76 -4.82 -5.42
N LEU A 138 -3.02 -5.06 -5.80
CA LEU A 138 -4.18 -4.79 -4.94
C LEU A 138 -4.19 -5.69 -3.68
N THR A 139 -3.80 -6.96 -3.85
CA THR A 139 -3.59 -7.89 -2.73
C THR A 139 -2.51 -7.37 -1.79
N SER A 140 -1.38 -6.89 -2.34
CA SER A 140 -0.28 -6.33 -1.56
C SER A 140 -0.68 -5.04 -0.84
N ASP A 141 -1.50 -4.18 -1.46
CA ASP A 141 -2.05 -2.98 -0.81
C ASP A 141 -2.85 -3.35 0.44
N THR A 142 -3.80 -4.26 0.25
CA THR A 142 -4.72 -4.71 1.29
C THR A 142 -3.96 -5.33 2.45
N ASN A 143 -3.01 -6.22 2.14
CA ASN A 143 -2.20 -6.88 3.14
C ASN A 143 -1.31 -5.91 3.92
N ALA A 144 -0.66 -4.96 3.24
CA ALA A 144 0.16 -3.95 3.87
C ALA A 144 -0.62 -3.15 4.92
N ILE A 145 -1.77 -2.60 4.51
CA ILE A 145 -2.63 -1.78 5.38
C ILE A 145 -3.13 -2.61 6.58
N ARG A 146 -3.58 -3.84 6.33
CA ARG A 146 -4.05 -4.77 7.38
C ARG A 146 -2.95 -5.10 8.38
N VAL A 147 -1.75 -5.50 7.93
CA VAL A 147 -0.63 -5.88 8.82
C VAL A 147 -0.16 -4.69 9.65
N LEU A 148 -0.23 -3.47 9.11
CA LEU A 148 0.08 -2.25 9.86
C LEU A 148 -0.98 -1.91 10.92
N GLY A 149 -2.15 -2.56 10.89
CA GLY A 149 -3.29 -2.27 11.76
C GLY A 149 -3.94 -0.93 11.41
N LEU A 150 -3.99 -0.60 10.13
CA LEU A 150 -4.57 0.63 9.58
C LEU A 150 -5.77 0.29 8.69
N LYS A 151 -6.48 1.32 8.24
CA LYS A 151 -7.60 1.23 7.30
C LYS A 151 -7.31 2.07 6.05
N PRO A 152 -7.85 1.70 4.88
CA PRO A 152 -7.86 2.61 3.74
C PRO A 152 -8.54 3.94 4.12
N GLY A 153 -7.91 5.05 3.74
CA GLY A 153 -8.31 6.40 4.12
C GLY A 153 -7.58 6.96 5.34
N ASP A 154 -6.93 6.12 6.17
CA ASP A 154 -6.16 6.60 7.31
C ASP A 154 -5.02 7.53 6.85
N VAL A 155 -4.81 8.60 7.61
CA VAL A 155 -3.76 9.59 7.36
C VAL A 155 -2.73 9.50 8.49
N VAL A 156 -1.47 9.19 8.14
CA VAL A 156 -0.38 9.00 9.10
C VAL A 156 0.83 9.82 8.66
N ARG A 157 1.56 10.43 9.58
CA ARG A 157 2.82 11.11 9.25
C ARG A 157 3.83 10.12 8.68
N ALA A 158 4.56 10.52 7.63
CA ALA A 158 5.48 9.62 6.94
C ALA A 158 6.56 9.02 7.87
N ASP A 159 7.21 9.84 8.71
CA ASP A 159 8.23 9.40 9.67
C ASP A 159 7.70 8.36 10.68
N GLU A 160 6.47 8.53 11.14
CA GLU A 160 5.80 7.55 12.00
C GLU A 160 5.43 6.28 11.22
N LEU A 161 4.87 6.43 10.03
CA LEU A 161 4.44 5.30 9.20
C LEU A 161 5.63 4.38 8.87
N TYR A 162 6.77 4.93 8.47
CA TYR A 162 7.96 4.13 8.15
C TYR A 162 8.61 3.50 9.40
N ARG A 163 8.58 4.17 10.56
CA ARG A 163 8.97 3.53 11.84
C ARG A 163 8.03 2.38 12.19
N ARG A 164 6.73 2.54 11.97
CA ARG A 164 5.72 1.48 12.19
C ARG A 164 5.94 0.29 11.25
N ILE A 165 6.24 0.53 9.98
CA ILE A 165 6.63 -0.50 9.00
C ILE A 165 7.84 -1.27 9.52
N LYS A 166 8.92 -0.58 9.90
CA LYS A 166 10.13 -1.21 10.44
C LYS A 166 9.86 -2.07 11.69
N ALA A 167 8.97 -1.60 12.57
CA ALA A 167 8.67 -2.29 13.82
C ALA A 167 7.76 -3.52 13.62
N LYS A 168 6.80 -3.47 12.70
CA LYS A 168 5.79 -4.54 12.53
C LYS A 168 6.12 -5.54 11.43
N ILE A 169 6.86 -5.13 10.40
CA ILE A 169 7.07 -5.93 9.19
C ILE A 169 8.53 -6.35 9.16
N THR A 170 8.80 -7.61 9.50
CA THR A 170 10.11 -8.26 9.33
C THR A 170 10.27 -8.76 7.90
N LYS A 171 11.46 -9.24 7.51
CA LYS A 171 11.67 -9.94 6.22
C LYS A 171 10.66 -11.07 6.00
N LYS A 172 10.36 -11.84 7.05
CA LYS A 172 9.39 -12.94 7.01
C LYS A 172 7.97 -12.42 6.76
N VAL A 173 7.51 -11.44 7.53
CA VAL A 173 6.17 -10.85 7.38
C VAL A 173 6.01 -10.20 6.00
N PHE A 174 7.04 -9.51 5.52
CA PHE A 174 7.06 -8.93 4.18
C PHE A 174 6.79 -10.00 3.11
N ALA A 175 7.51 -11.12 3.17
CA ALA A 175 7.44 -12.16 2.14
C ALA A 175 6.18 -13.03 2.23
N GLU A 176 5.72 -13.33 3.44
CA GLU A 176 4.67 -14.32 3.67
C GLU A 176 3.29 -13.70 3.84
N GLN A 177 3.20 -12.42 4.22
CA GLN A 177 1.92 -11.79 4.52
C GLN A 177 1.64 -10.54 3.68
N VAL A 178 2.66 -9.74 3.37
CA VAL A 178 2.47 -8.46 2.66
C VAL A 178 2.52 -8.66 1.15
N CYS A 179 3.70 -9.02 0.63
CA CYS A 179 3.97 -9.14 -0.80
C CYS A 179 3.86 -10.58 -1.32
N VAL A 180 3.13 -11.46 -0.64
CA VAL A 180 3.05 -12.91 -0.93
C VAL A 180 2.65 -13.23 -2.38
N ALA A 181 1.78 -12.41 -2.97
CA ALA A 181 1.32 -12.56 -4.35
C ALA A 181 2.27 -11.93 -5.37
N CYS A 182 3.17 -11.03 -4.95
CA CYS A 182 4.07 -10.32 -5.84
C CYS A 182 5.12 -11.25 -6.44
N ARG A 183 5.29 -11.21 -7.77
CA ARG A 183 6.32 -12.00 -8.47
C ARG A 183 7.75 -11.61 -8.11
N LEU A 184 7.96 -10.41 -7.56
CA LEU A 184 9.28 -9.90 -7.17
C LEU A 184 9.61 -10.14 -5.69
N VAL A 185 8.74 -10.82 -4.94
CA VAL A 185 8.87 -10.98 -3.47
C VAL A 185 10.23 -11.54 -3.04
N ASP A 186 10.74 -12.55 -3.74
CA ASP A 186 12.02 -13.18 -3.40
C ASP A 186 13.20 -12.24 -3.64
N LYS A 187 13.14 -11.40 -4.67
CA LYS A 187 14.17 -10.38 -4.91
C LYS A 187 14.09 -9.26 -3.86
N CYS A 188 12.88 -8.81 -3.55
CA CYS A 188 12.69 -7.68 -2.64
C CYS A 188 13.02 -8.05 -1.19
N ARG A 189 12.66 -9.26 -0.73
CA ARG A 189 12.86 -9.70 0.66
C ARG A 189 14.34 -9.72 1.05
N GLU A 190 15.25 -10.02 0.13
CA GLU A 190 16.69 -10.10 0.43
C GLU A 190 17.29 -8.74 0.78
N THR A 191 16.70 -7.66 0.27
CA THR A 191 17.17 -6.28 0.53
C THR A 191 16.26 -5.50 1.47
N TYR A 192 15.18 -6.11 1.95
CA TYR A 192 14.11 -5.42 2.67
C TYR A 192 14.62 -4.73 3.94
N GLU A 193 15.30 -5.46 4.84
CA GLU A 193 15.71 -4.93 6.15
C GLU A 193 16.71 -3.77 6.03
N ALA A 194 17.67 -3.89 5.12
CA ALA A 194 18.61 -2.80 4.82
C ALA A 194 17.88 -1.56 4.28
N LYS A 195 16.95 -1.75 3.34
CA LYS A 195 16.20 -0.65 2.71
C LYS A 195 15.26 0.06 3.68
N ILE A 196 14.49 -0.67 4.49
CA ILE A 196 13.64 -0.04 5.51
C ILE A 196 14.48 0.65 6.59
N GLY A 197 15.64 0.10 6.94
CA GLY A 197 16.60 0.74 7.84
C GLY A 197 17.07 2.10 7.31
N ALA A 198 17.50 2.14 6.04
CA ALA A 198 17.95 3.37 5.37
C ALA A 198 16.83 4.40 5.21
N ALA A 199 15.62 3.97 4.81
CA ALA A 199 14.46 4.84 4.69
C ALA A 199 14.10 5.49 6.05
N VAL A 200 14.04 4.69 7.12
CA VAL A 200 13.77 5.22 8.47
C VAL A 200 14.86 6.18 8.94
N ALA A 201 16.14 5.88 8.69
CA ALA A 201 17.24 6.78 9.03
C ALA A 201 17.11 8.13 8.30
N ALA A 202 16.81 8.11 7.01
CA ALA A 202 16.60 9.32 6.20
C ALA A 202 15.43 10.18 6.70
N LEU A 203 14.33 9.55 7.12
CA LEU A 203 13.15 10.25 7.63
C LEU A 203 13.25 10.65 9.11
N SER A 204 14.23 10.12 9.83
CA SER A 204 14.48 10.48 11.24
C SER A 204 15.52 11.59 11.38
N TRP A 205 16.18 11.99 10.30
CA TRP A 205 17.18 13.06 10.35
C TRP A 205 16.50 14.36 10.79
N LYS A 206 17.03 14.97 11.86
CA LYS A 206 16.57 16.29 12.30
C LYS A 206 16.82 17.24 11.14
N ALA A 207 15.81 18.01 10.74
CA ALA A 207 16.03 19.22 9.98
C ALA A 207 16.86 20.17 10.85
N THR A 208 18.17 19.94 10.92
CA THR A 208 19.13 20.87 11.49
C THR A 208 19.10 22.06 10.55
N GLU A 209 18.47 23.13 11.01
CA GLU A 209 18.72 24.53 10.69
C GLU A 209 19.56 24.74 9.42
N ILE A 210 18.91 24.81 8.27
CA ILE A 210 19.36 25.73 7.23
C ILE A 210 18.53 26.99 7.45
N ARG A 211 18.90 27.76 8.49
CA ARG A 211 18.72 29.21 8.46
C ARG A 211 19.82 29.72 7.55
N LEU A 212 19.47 30.00 6.30
CA LEU A 212 20.18 30.99 5.50
C LEU A 212 19.80 32.38 6.01
#